data_AF-A0A2G9S9K5-F1
#
_entry.id   AF-A0A2G9S9K5-F1
#
_cell.length_a   1.000
_cell.length_b   1.000
_cell.length_c   1.000
_cell.angle_alpha   90.00
_cell.angle_beta   90.00
_cell.angle_gamma   90.00
#
_symmetry.space_group_name_H-M   'P 1'
#
loop_
_entity.id
_entity.type
_entity.pdbx_description
1 polymer ?
#
loop_
_entity_poly.entity_id
_entity_poly.type
_entity_poly.pdbx_seq_one_letter_code
_entity_poly.pdbx_strand_id
1 'polypeptide(L)'
;MDNLAKCLRYYVADRLNNDPGWKNITVILSDASAPGEGEHKIMDYIRRQRAQPHHDPNTHHCLCGADADLIMLGLATHELHFTIIREEFKPNQPKPCPLCSQIGHELRNCEGLPREKKGEHDEFADAPHGSEQEFIFIRLNVLREGYLTENGFVNLERVQMIMLAVGEVEDSIFKKRKDDDENFKRRQKEKKKRMKAEQNPTFIPTGQFAPYALGRGNSSVPQAINNPRATAYDMRKQNLALWRSSSQQKP
;
A
#
# COMPACT_ATOMS: atom_id res chain seq x y z
N MET A 1 -24.60 12.65 7.69
CA MET A 1 -23.84 11.89 8.72
C MET A 1 -24.74 11.21 9.74
N ASP A 2 -26.01 11.62 9.88
CA ASP A 2 -26.95 11.10 10.90
C ASP A 2 -27.19 9.59 10.84
N ASN A 3 -27.22 9.01 9.64
CA ASN A 3 -27.40 7.57 9.49
C ASN A 3 -26.20 6.79 10.06
N LEU A 4 -24.98 7.28 9.82
CA LEU A 4 -23.76 6.69 10.37
C LEU A 4 -23.77 6.75 11.91
N ALA A 5 -24.15 7.89 12.49
CA ALA A 5 -24.24 8.03 13.94
C ALA A 5 -25.27 7.05 14.55
N LYS A 6 -26.42 6.85 13.90
CA LYS A 6 -27.42 5.84 14.32
C LYS A 6 -26.86 4.43 14.24
N CYS A 7 -26.20 4.07 13.14
CA CYS A 7 -25.57 2.76 12.97
C CYS A 7 -24.48 2.50 14.03
N LEU A 8 -23.63 3.48 14.32
CA LEU A 8 -22.59 3.35 15.34
C LEU A 8 -23.16 3.20 16.75
N ARG A 9 -24.22 3.94 17.10
CA ARG A 9 -24.91 3.78 18.39
C ARG A 9 -25.51 2.39 18.54
N TYR A 10 -26.15 1.88 17.48
CA TYR A 10 -26.66 0.51 17.46
C TYR A 10 -25.52 -0.49 17.63
N TYR A 11 -24.43 -0.35 16.87
CA TYR A 11 -23.26 -1.23 16.95
C TYR A 11 -22.65 -1.27 18.36
N VAL A 12 -22.48 -0.11 19.00
CA VAL A 12 -21.99 -0.04 20.38
C VAL A 12 -22.94 -0.76 21.35
N ALA A 13 -24.25 -0.54 21.22
CA ALA A 13 -25.23 -1.21 22.07
C ALA A 13 -25.22 -2.73 21.86
N ASP A 14 -25.13 -3.19 20.62
CA ASP A 14 -25.00 -4.61 20.28
C ASP A 14 -23.74 -5.22 20.90
N ARG A 15 -22.58 -4.57 20.74
CA ARG A 15 -21.32 -5.04 21.33
C ARG A 15 -21.37 -5.13 22.86
N LEU A 16 -21.91 -4.11 23.54
CA LEU A 16 -22.03 -4.13 25.00
C LEU A 16 -22.94 -5.25 25.51
N ASN A 17 -23.97 -5.62 24.75
CA ASN A 17 -24.92 -6.67 25.14
C ASN A 17 -24.43 -8.09 24.81
N ASN A 18 -23.75 -8.25 23.67
CA ASN A 18 -23.48 -9.56 23.08
C ASN A 18 -22.00 -9.97 23.13
N ASP A 19 -21.06 -9.04 23.31
CA ASP A 19 -19.62 -9.31 23.29
C ASP A 19 -19.03 -9.32 24.72
N PRO A 20 -18.53 -10.47 25.23
CA PRO A 20 -17.91 -10.54 26.55
C PRO A 20 -16.71 -9.59 26.73
N GLY A 21 -16.00 -9.26 25.65
CA GLY A 21 -14.85 -8.34 25.68
C GLY A 21 -15.23 -6.89 26.02
N TRP A 22 -16.53 -6.55 25.92
CA TRP A 22 -17.04 -5.20 26.14
C TRP A 22 -17.71 -5.00 27.52
N LYS A 23 -17.74 -6.03 28.38
CA LYS A 23 -18.48 -5.96 29.66
C LYS A 23 -17.93 -4.96 30.67
N ASN A 24 -16.63 -4.73 30.68
CA ASN A 24 -15.94 -3.92 31.69
C ASN A 24 -15.29 -2.66 31.08
N ILE A 25 -15.85 -2.13 29.99
CA ILE A 25 -15.35 -0.93 29.34
C ILE A 25 -16.41 0.17 29.29
N THR A 26 -15.97 1.41 29.44
CA THR A 26 -16.81 2.58 29.22
C THR A 26 -16.63 3.05 27.78
N VAL A 27 -17.72 3.12 27.02
CA VAL A 27 -17.68 3.55 25.61
C VAL A 27 -18.26 4.95 25.49
N ILE A 28 -17.48 5.87 24.91
CA ILE A 28 -17.88 7.26 24.64
C ILE A 28 -17.89 7.48 23.14
N LEU A 29 -19.04 7.89 22.59
CA LEU A 29 -19.19 8.21 21.17
C LEU A 29 -19.36 9.72 20.98
N SER A 30 -18.37 10.38 20.37
CA SER A 30 -18.45 11.80 19.96
C SER A 30 -18.55 11.89 18.44
N ASP A 31 -19.79 11.95 17.94
CA ASP A 31 -20.07 11.99 16.51
C ASP A 31 -19.89 13.39 15.88
N ALA A 32 -20.29 13.52 14.61
CA ALA A 32 -20.16 14.76 13.84
C ALA A 32 -21.07 15.91 14.31
N SER A 33 -22.02 15.67 15.23
CA SER A 33 -22.82 16.73 15.83
C SER A 33 -22.04 17.53 16.88
N ALA A 34 -21.00 16.94 17.46
CA ALA A 34 -20.08 17.63 18.34
C ALA A 34 -19.02 18.39 17.52
N PRO A 35 -18.85 19.72 17.72
CA PRO A 35 -17.91 20.52 16.96
C PRO A 35 -16.46 20.14 17.25
N GLY A 36 -15.59 20.35 16.27
CA GLY A 36 -14.15 20.08 16.36
C GLY A 36 -13.72 18.80 15.64
N GLU A 37 -12.46 18.78 15.23
CA GLU A 37 -11.84 17.65 14.55
C GLU A 37 -11.66 16.46 15.51
N GLY A 38 -11.77 15.24 14.99
CA GLY A 38 -11.81 14.03 15.81
C GLY A 38 -10.60 13.88 16.74
N GLU A 39 -9.40 14.07 16.20
CA GLU A 39 -8.15 13.99 16.96
C GLU A 39 -8.10 15.08 18.05
N HIS A 40 -8.50 16.31 17.74
CA HIS A 40 -8.49 17.42 18.69
C HIS A 40 -9.49 17.18 19.83
N LYS A 41 -10.66 16.60 19.55
CA LYS A 41 -11.64 16.20 20.57
C LYS A 41 -11.06 15.14 21.53
N ILE A 42 -10.30 14.17 21.01
CA ILE A 42 -9.63 13.15 21.83
C ILE A 42 -8.56 13.80 22.69
N MET A 43 -7.72 14.67 22.12
CA MET A 43 -6.66 15.35 22.87
C MET A 43 -7.24 16.26 23.97
N ASP A 44 -8.36 16.93 23.70
CA ASP A 44 -9.10 17.71 24.70
C ASP A 44 -9.64 16.83 25.84
N TYR A 45 -10.16 15.65 25.51
CA TYR A 45 -10.63 14.70 26.52
C TYR A 45 -9.49 14.26 27.44
N ILE A 46 -8.33 13.88 26.89
CA ILE A 46 -7.15 13.46 27.65
C ILE A 46 -6.66 14.61 28.56
N ARG A 47 -6.55 15.83 28.02
CA ARG A 47 -6.17 17.02 28.81
C ARG A 47 -7.11 17.27 29.98
N ARG A 48 -8.42 17.15 29.76
CA ARG A 48 -9.42 17.32 30.82
C ARG A 48 -9.34 16.20 31.85
N GLN A 49 -9.10 14.96 31.43
CA GLN A 49 -8.92 13.82 32.33
C GLN A 49 -7.70 14.04 33.22
N ARG A 50 -6.55 14.40 32.64
CA ARG A 50 -5.31 14.71 33.37
C ARG A 50 -5.43 15.85 34.38
N ALA A 51 -6.29 16.83 34.08
CA ALA A 51 -6.55 17.95 34.99
C ALA A 51 -7.40 17.58 36.22
N GLN A 52 -7.98 16.37 36.27
CA GLN A 52 -8.79 15.94 37.41
C GLN A 52 -7.89 15.53 38.59
N PRO A 53 -8.26 15.88 39.84
CA PRO A 53 -7.46 15.55 41.02
C PRO A 53 -7.27 14.04 41.26
N HIS A 54 -8.14 13.19 40.72
CA HIS A 54 -8.14 11.74 40.90
C HIS A 54 -7.60 10.98 39.69
N HIS A 55 -7.00 11.67 38.73
CA HIS A 55 -6.40 11.03 37.56
C HIS A 55 -5.18 10.20 37.98
N ASP A 56 -5.07 8.98 37.45
CA ASP A 56 -3.89 8.13 37.62
C ASP A 56 -2.81 8.53 36.61
N PRO A 57 -1.65 9.06 37.05
CA PRO A 57 -0.56 9.44 36.15
C PRO A 57 0.06 8.28 35.36
N ASN A 58 -0.24 7.03 35.72
CA ASN A 58 0.21 5.84 34.99
C ASN A 58 -0.84 5.29 34.01
N THR A 59 -1.87 6.07 33.69
CA THR A 59 -2.87 5.68 32.70
C THR A 59 -2.20 5.40 31.35
N HIS A 60 -2.50 4.24 30.77
CA HIS A 60 -1.97 3.84 29.46
C HIS A 60 -2.93 4.28 28.36
N HIS A 61 -2.51 5.26 27.57
CA HIS A 61 -3.26 5.79 26.44
C HIS A 61 -2.84 5.11 25.14
N CYS A 62 -3.83 4.69 24.35
CA CYS A 62 -3.62 4.07 23.05
C CYS A 62 -4.49 4.74 21.99
N LEU A 63 -3.88 5.37 20.99
CA LEU A 63 -4.56 6.11 19.93
C LEU A 63 -4.39 5.43 18.58
N CYS A 64 -5.48 5.07 17.93
CA CYS A 64 -5.47 4.46 16.60
C CYS A 64 -5.74 5.52 15.52
N GLY A 65 -4.86 5.63 14.54
CA GLY A 65 -5.04 6.54 13.40
C GLY A 65 -3.85 6.55 12.44
N ALA A 66 -4.09 6.95 11.19
CA ALA A 66 -3.06 6.95 10.14
C ALA A 66 -2.24 8.25 10.09
N ASP A 67 -2.78 9.34 10.65
CA ASP A 67 -2.22 10.68 10.49
C ASP A 67 -0.90 10.86 11.25
N ALA A 68 0.01 11.62 10.65
CA ALA A 68 1.38 11.79 11.12
C ALA A 68 1.48 12.69 12.35
N ASP A 69 0.64 13.73 12.39
CA ASP A 69 0.42 14.69 13.48
C ASP A 69 0.08 14.06 14.82
N LEU A 70 -0.54 12.86 14.85
CA LEU A 70 -0.84 12.14 16.08
C LEU A 70 0.37 11.95 17.00
N ILE A 71 1.58 11.86 16.44
CA ILE A 71 2.83 11.79 17.22
C ILE A 71 3.04 13.09 18.01
N MET A 72 2.93 14.23 17.34
CA MET A 72 3.13 15.53 17.96
C MET A 72 2.00 15.86 18.94
N LEU A 73 0.76 15.52 18.58
CA LEU A 73 -0.39 15.68 19.46
C LEU A 73 -0.26 14.79 20.71
N GLY A 74 0.16 13.53 20.54
CA GLY A 74 0.42 12.60 21.63
C GLY A 74 1.52 13.11 22.57
N LEU A 75 2.64 13.61 22.03
CA LEU A 75 3.71 14.24 22.84
C LEU A 75 3.21 15.47 23.62
N ALA A 76 2.32 16.26 23.02
CA ALA A 76 1.76 17.45 23.65
C ALA A 76 0.73 17.14 24.77
N THR A 77 0.27 15.89 24.91
CA THR A 77 -0.59 15.49 26.04
C THR A 77 0.18 15.40 27.36
N HIS A 78 1.50 15.20 27.29
CA HIS A 78 2.37 14.96 28.44
C HIS A 78 1.98 13.73 29.29
N GLU A 79 1.37 12.73 28.66
CA GLU A 79 1.10 11.42 29.25
C GLU A 79 2.32 10.50 29.12
N LEU A 80 2.73 9.88 30.23
CA LEU A 80 3.95 9.05 30.25
C LEU A 80 3.81 7.77 29.41
N HIS A 81 2.62 7.17 29.42
CA HIS A 81 2.34 5.91 28.74
C HIS A 81 1.40 6.14 27.55
N PHE A 82 1.93 6.72 26.47
CA PHE A 82 1.15 6.99 25.26
C PHE A 82 1.65 6.15 24.08
N THR A 83 0.76 5.37 23.46
CA THR A 83 1.05 4.54 22.28
C THR A 83 0.15 4.94 21.12
N ILE A 84 0.73 5.05 19.93
CA ILE A 84 -0.03 5.22 18.68
C ILE A 84 -0.03 3.90 17.93
N ILE A 85 -1.20 3.45 17.51
CA ILE A 85 -1.39 2.30 16.62
C ILE A 85 -1.66 2.82 15.22
N ARG A 86 -0.86 2.36 14.25
CA ARG A 86 -1.06 2.65 12.83
C ARG A 86 -1.16 1.35 12.05
N GLU A 87 -1.98 1.35 11.01
CA GLU A 87 -1.96 0.29 10.02
C GLU A 87 -0.66 0.36 9.21
N GLU A 88 0.03 -0.77 9.06
CA GLU A 88 1.21 -0.85 8.21
C GLU A 88 0.80 -0.76 6.74
N PHE A 89 1.31 0.25 6.06
CA PHE A 89 1.12 0.38 4.63
C PHE A 89 2.07 -0.58 3.90
N LYS A 90 1.52 -1.67 3.34
CA LYS A 90 2.28 -2.62 2.51
C LYS A 90 2.32 -2.15 1.05
N PRO A 91 3.43 -1.56 0.55
CA PRO A 91 3.53 -1.21 -0.86
C PRO A 91 3.53 -2.47 -1.74
N ASN A 92 2.98 -2.35 -2.95
CA ASN A 92 2.90 -3.44 -3.94
C ASN A 92 1.89 -4.55 -3.66
N GLN A 93 0.87 -4.31 -2.83
CA GLN A 93 -0.27 -5.24 -2.80
C GLN A 93 -0.91 -5.37 -4.19
N PRO A 94 -1.36 -6.58 -4.58
CA PRO A 94 -1.97 -6.81 -5.87
C PRO A 94 -3.23 -5.94 -5.99
N LYS A 95 -3.25 -5.06 -7.00
CA LYS A 95 -4.40 -4.20 -7.26
C LYS A 95 -5.50 -5.01 -7.96
N PRO A 96 -6.79 -4.82 -7.59
CA PRO A 96 -7.88 -5.45 -8.32
C PRO A 96 -7.96 -4.92 -9.76
N CYS A 97 -8.45 -5.75 -10.67
CA CYS A 97 -8.69 -5.39 -12.06
C CYS A 97 -9.64 -4.18 -12.13
N PRO A 98 -9.32 -3.12 -12.91
CA PRO A 98 -10.15 -1.92 -12.99
C PRO A 98 -11.50 -2.14 -13.69
N LEU A 99 -11.71 -3.29 -14.36
CA LEU A 99 -12.94 -3.59 -15.09
C LEU A 99 -13.90 -4.50 -14.31
N CYS A 100 -13.41 -5.61 -13.75
CA CYS A 100 -14.24 -6.59 -13.04
C CYS A 100 -14.00 -6.65 -11.53
N SER A 101 -13.04 -5.87 -11.01
CA SER A 101 -12.67 -5.82 -9.59
C SER A 101 -12.14 -7.13 -8.98
N GLN A 102 -11.83 -8.13 -9.80
CA GLN A 102 -11.21 -9.39 -9.35
C GLN A 102 -9.67 -9.27 -9.32
N ILE A 103 -9.00 -10.11 -8.52
CA ILE A 103 -7.54 -10.14 -8.35
C ILE A 103 -6.92 -11.23 -9.27
N GLY A 104 -5.64 -11.10 -9.61
CA GLY A 104 -4.87 -12.18 -10.27
C GLY A 104 -4.70 -12.05 -11.78
N HIS A 105 -5.21 -10.97 -12.39
CA HIS A 105 -5.02 -10.70 -13.83
C HIS A 105 -4.86 -9.20 -14.13
N GLU A 106 -4.25 -8.89 -15.27
CA GLU A 106 -4.18 -7.53 -15.82
C GLU A 106 -5.39 -7.26 -16.73
N LEU A 107 -5.75 -6.00 -16.98
CA LEU A 107 -6.91 -5.61 -17.80
C LEU A 107 -6.94 -6.31 -19.18
N ARG A 108 -5.78 -6.59 -19.77
CA ARG A 108 -5.64 -7.27 -21.06
C ARG A 108 -6.12 -8.71 -21.06
N ASN A 109 -6.10 -9.35 -19.90
CA ASN A 109 -6.46 -10.74 -19.69
C ASN A 109 -7.80 -10.86 -18.93
N CYS A 110 -8.56 -9.76 -18.84
CA CYS A 110 -9.85 -9.75 -18.17
C CYS A 110 -10.93 -10.31 -19.10
N GLU A 111 -11.65 -11.33 -18.63
CA GLU A 111 -12.76 -11.95 -19.37
C GLU A 111 -14.07 -11.16 -19.26
N GLY A 112 -14.09 -10.08 -18.48
CA GLY A 112 -15.26 -9.21 -18.29
C GLY A 112 -16.39 -9.85 -17.48
N LEU A 113 -16.13 -11.00 -16.85
CA LEU A 113 -17.11 -11.68 -16.02
C LEU A 113 -17.38 -10.88 -14.73
N PRO A 114 -18.66 -10.76 -14.33
CA PRO A 114 -19.01 -10.09 -13.08
C PRO A 114 -18.35 -10.81 -11.89
N ARG A 115 -18.02 -10.04 -10.84
CA ARG A 115 -17.51 -10.60 -9.59
C ARG A 115 -18.56 -11.57 -9.02
N GLU A 116 -18.15 -12.79 -8.71
CA GLU A 116 -19.01 -13.72 -7.99
C GLU A 116 -19.30 -13.14 -6.60
N LYS A 117 -20.58 -12.96 -6.28
CA LYS A 117 -21.01 -12.58 -4.93
C LYS A 117 -20.75 -13.75 -4.00
N LYS A 118 -19.90 -13.57 -2.99
CA LYS A 118 -19.74 -14.54 -1.89
C LYS A 118 -20.36 -13.95 -0.61
N GLY A 119 -21.08 -14.79 0.16
CA GLY A 119 -21.74 -14.40 1.41
C GLY A 119 -23.06 -13.64 1.23
N GLU A 120 -23.75 -13.35 2.35
CA GLU A 120 -25.02 -12.59 2.39
C GLU A 120 -24.84 -11.10 2.09
N HIS A 121 -23.61 -10.56 2.24
CA HIS A 121 -23.33 -9.13 2.12
C HIS A 121 -22.37 -8.74 0.99
N ASP A 122 -22.23 -9.59 -0.04
CA ASP A 122 -21.28 -9.35 -1.16
C ASP A 122 -19.86 -9.09 -0.64
N GLU A 123 -19.39 -10.02 0.19
CA GLU A 123 -18.07 -9.99 0.78
C GLU A 123 -17.02 -10.00 -0.32
N PHE A 124 -15.89 -9.32 -0.09
CA PHE A 124 -14.78 -9.30 -1.03
C PHE A 124 -14.17 -10.70 -1.15
N ALA A 125 -14.71 -11.48 -2.09
CA ALA A 125 -14.20 -12.77 -2.48
C ALA A 125 -12.74 -12.64 -2.95
N ASP A 126 -11.85 -13.37 -2.28
CA ASP A 126 -10.48 -13.65 -2.70
C ASP A 126 -9.47 -12.49 -2.61
N ALA A 127 -9.68 -11.54 -1.68
CA ALA A 127 -8.51 -11.10 -0.92
C ALA A 127 -8.01 -12.35 -0.17
N PRO A 128 -6.73 -12.75 -0.29
CA PRO A 128 -6.22 -13.92 0.43
C PRO A 128 -6.65 -13.78 1.90
N HIS A 129 -7.35 -14.77 2.43
CA HIS A 129 -7.67 -14.81 3.85
C HIS A 129 -6.34 -14.66 4.59
N GLY A 130 -6.14 -13.50 5.23
CA GLY A 130 -4.99 -13.24 6.10
C GLY A 130 -3.68 -12.88 5.39
N SER A 131 -3.60 -11.71 4.75
CA SER A 131 -2.53 -10.85 5.28
C SER A 131 -3.12 -10.26 6.54
N GLU A 132 -2.78 -10.80 7.71
CA GLU A 132 -3.09 -10.13 8.97
C GLU A 132 -2.73 -8.65 8.80
N GLN A 133 -3.68 -7.78 9.13
CA GLN A 133 -3.41 -6.35 9.12
C GLN A 133 -2.29 -6.13 10.13
N GLU A 134 -1.09 -5.85 9.62
CA GLU A 134 0.05 -5.56 10.48
C GLU A 134 -0.14 -4.16 11.03
N PHE A 135 0.11 -4.03 12.34
CA PHE A 135 0.01 -2.78 13.06
C PHE A 135 1.38 -2.35 13.53
N ILE A 136 1.68 -1.08 13.33
CA ILE A 136 2.86 -0.41 13.86
C ILE A 136 2.47 0.20 15.20
N PHE A 137 3.19 -0.16 16.25
CA PHE A 137 3.02 0.39 17.59
C PHE A 137 4.14 1.41 17.87
N ILE A 138 3.78 2.68 17.95
CA ILE A 138 4.70 3.77 18.24
C ILE A 138 4.53 4.16 19.70
N ARG A 139 5.49 3.78 20.55
CA ARG A 139 5.51 4.21 21.96
C ARG A 139 6.16 5.58 22.05
N LEU A 140 5.41 6.57 22.53
CA LEU A 140 5.91 7.91 22.77
C LEU A 140 6.57 7.95 24.16
N ASN A 141 7.90 7.98 24.17
CA ASN A 141 8.65 8.17 25.41
C ASN A 141 8.70 9.66 25.72
N VAL A 142 7.92 10.12 26.70
CA VAL A 142 8.03 11.50 27.19
C VAL A 142 9.31 11.60 28.03
N LEU A 143 10.12 12.62 27.76
CA LEU A 143 11.34 12.91 28.53
C LEU A 143 10.95 13.16 30.00
N ARG A 144 11.44 12.32 30.92
CA ARG A 144 11.10 12.42 32.36
C ARG A 144 11.52 13.74 33.01
N GLU A 145 12.44 14.47 32.39
CA GLU A 145 13.03 15.68 32.98
C GLU A 145 12.27 16.97 32.67
N GLY A 146 11.02 16.92 32.17
CA GLY A 146 10.17 18.10 31.91
C GLY A 146 9.46 18.12 30.56
N TYR A 147 8.61 19.12 30.33
CA TYR A 147 7.65 19.15 29.22
C TYR A 147 8.23 19.73 27.92
N LEU A 148 7.80 19.23 26.75
CA LEU A 148 8.13 19.81 25.44
C LEU A 148 7.54 21.22 25.26
N THR A 149 6.41 21.46 25.91
CA THR A 149 5.70 22.73 25.89
C THR A 149 5.21 23.10 27.29
N GLU A 150 5.27 24.38 27.64
CA GLU A 150 4.70 24.93 28.87
C GLU A 150 3.80 26.11 28.49
N ASN A 151 2.50 26.00 28.76
CA ASN A 151 1.50 27.04 28.48
C ASN A 151 1.51 27.57 27.03
N GLY A 152 1.76 26.70 26.05
CA GLY A 152 1.83 27.05 24.62
C GLY A 152 3.20 27.58 24.16
N PHE A 153 4.17 27.72 25.07
CA PHE A 153 5.55 28.02 24.72
C PHE A 153 6.33 26.73 24.52
N VAL A 154 7.12 26.67 23.45
CA VAL A 154 7.91 25.49 23.08
C VAL A 154 9.29 25.57 23.73
N ASN A 155 9.71 24.49 24.40
CA ASN A 155 11.07 24.35 24.90
C ASN A 155 11.99 23.90 23.75
N LEU A 156 12.71 24.86 23.15
CA LEU A 156 13.55 24.62 21.97
C LEU A 156 14.72 23.66 22.25
N GLU A 157 15.27 23.66 23.47
CA GLU A 157 16.35 22.74 23.83
C GLU A 157 15.88 21.28 23.78
N ARG A 158 14.66 21.01 24.28
CA ARG A 158 14.06 19.68 24.20
C ARG A 158 13.68 19.29 22.78
N VAL A 159 13.11 20.24 22.02
CA VAL A 159 12.85 20.02 20.58
C VAL A 159 14.14 19.66 19.87
N GLN A 160 15.24 20.34 20.17
CA GLN A 160 16.55 20.05 19.59
C GLN A 160 17.02 18.63 19.94
N MET A 161 16.89 18.18 21.19
CA MET A 161 17.23 16.79 21.56
C MET A 161 16.42 15.76 20.75
N ILE A 162 15.12 16.01 20.57
CA ILE A 162 14.27 15.13 19.75
C ILE A 162 14.70 15.18 18.28
N MET A 163 14.93 16.37 17.73
CA MET A 163 15.32 16.54 16.33
C MET A 163 16.68 15.93 16.01
N LEU A 164 17.63 15.96 16.94
CA LEU A 164 18.92 15.28 16.80
C LEU A 164 18.75 13.76 16.73
N ALA A 165 17.98 13.18 17.67
CA ALA A 165 17.71 11.74 17.67
C ALA A 165 16.93 11.30 16.42
N VAL A 166 15.98 12.12 15.95
CA VAL A 166 15.27 11.88 14.69
C VAL A 166 16.22 11.94 13.51
N GLY A 167 17.12 12.94 13.45
CA GLY A 167 18.10 13.10 12.38
C GLY A 167 19.03 11.89 12.21
N GLU A 168 19.48 11.29 13.32
CA GLU A 168 20.30 10.06 13.27
C GLU A 168 19.58 8.88 12.61
N VAL A 169 18.28 8.73 12.92
CA VAL A 169 17.45 7.65 12.37
C VAL A 169 17.04 7.95 10.92
N GLU A 170 16.71 9.20 10.62
CA GLU A 170 16.28 9.67 9.31
C GLU A 170 17.31 9.37 8.22
N ASP A 171 18.60 9.55 8.49
CA ASP A 171 19.69 9.24 7.54
C ASP A 171 19.64 7.79 7.05
N SER A 172 19.38 6.85 7.97
CA SER A 172 19.26 5.43 7.64
C SER A 172 17.99 5.14 6.84
N ILE A 173 16.88 5.81 7.17
CA ILE A 173 15.60 5.69 6.47
C ILE A 173 15.71 6.24 5.05
N PHE A 174 16.36 7.39 4.87
CA PHE A 174 16.53 8.02 3.56
C PHE A 174 17.41 7.18 2.63
N LYS A 175 18.52 6.62 3.14
CA LYS A 175 19.36 5.69 2.37
C LYS A 175 18.55 4.47 1.90
N LYS A 176 17.84 3.82 2.83
CA LYS A 176 17.02 2.64 2.52
C LYS A 176 15.92 2.97 1.50
N ARG A 177 15.19 4.08 1.66
CA ARG A 177 14.15 4.52 0.73
C ARG A 177 14.69 4.80 -0.67
N LYS A 178 15.88 5.41 -0.76
CA LYS A 178 16.55 5.64 -2.04
C LYS A 178 16.91 4.32 -2.72
N ASP A 179 17.51 3.39 -1.99
CA ASP A 179 17.89 2.08 -2.50
C ASP A 179 16.66 1.29 -2.98
N ASP A 180 15.55 1.34 -2.22
CA ASP A 180 14.29 0.70 -2.59
C ASP A 180 13.66 1.32 -3.85
N ASP A 181 13.68 2.65 -4.00
CA ASP A 181 13.20 3.34 -5.21
C ASP A 181 14.08 3.02 -6.44
N GLU A 182 15.41 3.00 -6.28
CA GLU A 182 16.33 2.59 -7.35
C GLU A 182 16.10 1.14 -7.77
N ASN A 183 15.94 0.24 -6.80
CA ASN A 183 15.61 -1.17 -7.05
C ASN A 183 14.26 -1.32 -7.74
N PHE A 184 13.24 -0.54 -7.35
CA PHE A 184 11.92 -0.53 -7.98
C PHE A 184 12.01 -0.06 -9.44
N LYS A 185 12.70 1.05 -9.71
CA LYS A 185 12.93 1.56 -11.06
C LYS A 185 13.67 0.55 -11.93
N ARG A 186 14.68 -0.14 -11.38
CA ARG A 186 15.42 -1.21 -12.08
C ARG A 186 14.47 -2.35 -12.46
N ARG A 187 13.67 -2.85 -11.52
CA ARG A 187 12.66 -3.91 -11.76
C ARG A 187 11.64 -3.52 -12.83
N GLN A 188 11.13 -2.28 -12.81
CA GLN A 188 10.20 -1.78 -13.83
C GLN A 188 10.84 -1.72 -15.22
N LYS A 189 12.09 -1.23 -15.31
CA LYS A 189 12.85 -1.19 -16.57
C LYS A 189 13.09 -2.59 -17.14
N GLU A 190 13.43 -3.55 -16.28
CA GLU A 190 13.61 -4.96 -16.67
C GLU A 190 12.28 -5.60 -17.12
N LYS A 191 11.17 -5.38 -16.40
CA LYS A 191 9.84 -5.87 -16.80
C LYS A 191 9.43 -5.31 -18.16
N LYS A 192 9.62 -4.02 -18.40
CA LYS A 192 9.35 -3.37 -19.70
C LYS A 192 10.23 -3.95 -20.81
N LYS A 193 11.51 -4.21 -20.53
CA LYS A 193 12.43 -4.83 -21.50
C LYS A 193 12.02 -6.26 -21.85
N ARG A 194 11.58 -7.06 -20.87
CA ARG A 194 11.05 -8.42 -21.08
C ARG A 194 9.79 -8.41 -21.94
N MET A 195 8.81 -7.57 -21.60
CA MET A 195 7.58 -7.46 -22.40
C MET A 195 7.86 -7.03 -23.84
N LYS A 196 8.78 -6.09 -24.07
CA LYS A 196 9.17 -5.69 -25.43
C LYS A 196 9.89 -6.81 -26.19
N ALA A 197 10.66 -7.65 -25.50
CA ALA A 197 11.31 -8.80 -26.11
C ALA A 197 10.33 -9.92 -26.49
N GLU A 198 9.29 -10.13 -25.68
CA GLU A 198 8.19 -11.08 -25.97
C GLU A 198 7.29 -10.59 -27.11
N GLN A 199 7.14 -9.27 -27.28
CA GLN A 199 6.34 -8.68 -28.35
C GLN A 199 7.07 -8.65 -29.71
N ASN A 200 8.41 -8.73 -29.70
CA ASN A 200 9.18 -8.85 -30.93
C ASN A 200 9.13 -10.30 -31.41
N PRO A 201 8.71 -10.57 -32.65
CA PRO A 201 8.66 -11.94 -33.15
C PRO A 201 10.07 -12.56 -33.10
N THR A 202 10.18 -13.74 -32.51
CA THR A 202 11.44 -14.50 -32.32
C THR A 202 12.08 -14.90 -33.65
N PHE A 203 11.37 -14.71 -34.76
CA PHE A 203 11.85 -14.90 -36.12
C PHE A 203 11.32 -13.78 -37.01
N ILE A 204 12.11 -13.38 -38.00
CA ILE A 204 11.63 -12.51 -39.08
C ILE A 204 11.01 -13.46 -40.11
N PRO A 205 9.73 -13.31 -40.49
CA PRO A 205 9.13 -14.14 -41.52
C PRO A 205 9.74 -13.78 -42.88
N THR A 206 10.79 -14.50 -43.26
CA THR A 206 11.42 -14.46 -44.58
C THR A 206 11.20 -15.80 -45.29
N GLY A 207 11.41 -15.88 -46.60
CA GLY A 207 11.23 -17.13 -47.36
C GLY A 207 9.78 -17.63 -47.43
N GLN A 208 9.57 -18.95 -47.33
CA GLN A 208 8.25 -19.60 -47.50
C GLN A 208 7.19 -19.20 -46.46
N PHE A 209 7.59 -18.55 -45.36
CA PHE A 209 6.68 -18.04 -44.31
C PHE A 209 6.54 -16.51 -44.35
N ALA A 210 7.11 -15.83 -45.34
CA ALA A 210 6.97 -14.39 -45.49
C ALA A 210 5.52 -14.00 -45.81
N PRO A 211 4.95 -12.95 -45.19
CA PRO A 211 3.61 -12.49 -45.52
C PRO A 211 3.58 -11.92 -46.95
N TYR A 212 2.62 -12.38 -47.76
CA TYR A 212 2.37 -11.85 -49.10
C TYR A 212 1.14 -10.94 -49.08
N ALA A 213 1.25 -9.75 -49.68
CA ALA A 213 0.14 -8.81 -49.78
C ALA A 213 -0.93 -9.34 -50.74
N LEU A 214 -2.19 -9.40 -50.28
CA LEU A 214 -3.32 -9.81 -51.11
C LEU A 214 -3.66 -8.72 -52.13
N GLY A 215 -3.80 -9.09 -53.40
CA GLY A 215 -4.30 -8.19 -54.46
C GLY A 215 -3.28 -7.69 -55.50
N ARG A 216 -2.02 -8.15 -55.49
CA ARG A 216 -1.07 -7.86 -56.58
C ARG A 216 -1.09 -9.00 -57.60
N GLY A 217 -1.49 -8.69 -58.82
CA GLY A 217 -1.74 -9.66 -59.90
C GLY A 217 -0.63 -10.69 -60.14
N ASN A 218 -1.07 -11.93 -60.36
CA ASN A 218 -0.46 -13.02 -61.14
C ASN A 218 1.01 -13.42 -60.97
N SER A 219 1.72 -13.05 -59.89
CA SER A 219 3.14 -13.48 -59.74
C SER A 219 3.55 -14.12 -58.41
N SER A 220 2.65 -14.42 -57.48
CA SER A 220 3.03 -15.23 -56.31
C SER A 220 1.85 -16.00 -55.73
N VAL A 221 1.53 -17.15 -56.32
CA VAL A 221 0.78 -18.19 -55.61
C VAL A 221 1.61 -18.60 -54.40
N PRO A 222 1.06 -18.66 -53.16
CA PRO A 222 1.80 -19.17 -52.01
C PRO A 222 2.29 -20.58 -52.34
N GLN A 223 3.61 -20.78 -52.37
CA GLN A 223 4.16 -22.13 -52.56
C GLN A 223 3.75 -23.01 -51.37
N ALA A 224 3.43 -24.27 -51.65
CA ALA A 224 3.12 -25.24 -50.60
C ALA A 224 4.31 -25.33 -49.63
N ILE A 225 4.03 -25.19 -48.34
CA ILE A 225 5.05 -25.21 -47.29
C ILE A 225 5.68 -26.62 -47.27
N ASN A 226 6.98 -26.69 -47.57
CA ASN A 226 7.71 -27.95 -47.53
C ASN A 226 8.59 -27.99 -46.28
N ASN A 227 8.50 -29.10 -45.53
CA ASN A 227 9.21 -29.33 -44.27
C ASN A 227 9.17 -28.14 -43.27
N PRO A 228 7.98 -27.75 -42.77
CA PRO A 228 7.81 -26.58 -41.90
C PRO A 228 8.74 -26.53 -40.68
N ARG A 229 9.06 -27.70 -40.10
CA ARG A 229 9.84 -27.80 -38.86
C ARG A 229 11.32 -27.47 -39.08
N ALA A 230 11.92 -27.92 -40.17
CA ALA A 230 13.33 -27.64 -40.48
C ALA A 230 13.54 -26.16 -40.79
N THR A 231 12.67 -25.59 -41.63
CA THR A 231 12.75 -24.17 -42.00
C THR A 231 12.58 -23.24 -40.80
N ALA A 232 11.66 -23.56 -39.87
CA ALA A 232 11.50 -22.80 -38.61
C ALA A 232 12.70 -22.94 -37.66
N TYR A 233 13.43 -24.06 -37.69
CA TYR A 233 14.68 -24.24 -36.94
C TYR A 233 15.81 -23.38 -37.52
N ASP A 234 15.99 -23.37 -38.84
CA ASP A 234 17.03 -22.57 -39.51
C ASP A 234 16.81 -21.06 -39.33
N MET A 235 15.55 -20.61 -39.37
CA MET A 235 15.17 -19.22 -39.09
C MET A 235 15.57 -18.79 -37.67
N ARG A 236 15.37 -19.66 -36.65
CA ARG A 236 15.79 -19.38 -35.27
C ARG A 236 17.32 -19.31 -35.15
N LYS A 237 18.04 -20.17 -35.87
CA LYS A 237 19.51 -20.19 -35.89
C LYS A 237 20.09 -18.93 -36.51
N GLN A 238 19.51 -18.45 -37.62
CA GLN A 238 19.93 -17.20 -38.28
C GLN A 238 19.65 -15.97 -37.41
N ASN A 239 18.49 -15.90 -36.75
CA ASN A 239 18.17 -14.79 -35.85
C ASN A 239 19.13 -14.74 -34.65
N LEU A 240 19.46 -15.89 -34.06
CA LEU A 240 20.45 -15.97 -32.98
C LEU A 240 21.84 -15.50 -33.41
N ALA A 241 22.25 -15.76 -34.66
CA ALA A 241 23.52 -15.29 -35.21
C ALA A 241 23.55 -13.75 -35.39
N LEU A 242 22.47 -13.16 -35.91
CA LEU A 242 22.31 -11.70 -36.06
C LEU A 242 22.25 -10.97 -34.71
N TRP A 243 21.63 -11.60 -33.71
CA TRP A 243 21.59 -11.07 -32.36
C TRP A 243 22.98 -11.05 -31.72
N ARG A 244 23.77 -12.11 -31.90
CA ARG A 244 25.16 -12.20 -31.40
C ARG A 244 26.08 -11.14 -32.03
N SER A 245 25.97 -10.90 -33.34
CA SER A 245 26.77 -9.87 -34.03
C SER A 245 26.39 -8.45 -33.60
N SER A 246 25.11 -8.18 -33.35
CA SER A 246 24.64 -6.86 -32.89
C SER A 246 24.94 -6.58 -31.41
N SER A 247 25.13 -7.62 -30.59
CA SER A 247 25.56 -7.48 -29.19
C SER A 247 27.06 -7.20 -29.01
N GLN A 248 27.92 -7.49 -30.00
CA GLN A 248 29.37 -7.22 -29.96
C GLN A 248 29.77 -5.82 -30.46
N GLN A 249 28.82 -5.02 -30.98
CA GLN A 249 29.06 -3.69 -31.56
C GLN A 249 28.50 -2.52 -30.74
N LYS A 250 28.09 -2.75 -29.49
CA LYS A 250 27.73 -1.64 -28.60
C LYS A 250 28.98 -1.15 -27.84
N PRO A 251 29.34 0.14 -27.92
CA PRO A 251 30.40 0.71 -27.10
C PRO A 251 30.04 0.66 -25.61
#